data_AF-A0A2G6JGG6-F1
#
_entry.id   AF-A0A2G6JGG6-F1
#
_cell.length_a   1.000
_cell.length_b   1.000
_cell.length_c   1.000
_cell.angle_alpha   90.00
_cell.angle_beta   90.00
_cell.angle_gamma   90.00
#
_symmetry.space_group_name_H-M   'P 1'
#
loop_
_entity.id
_entity.type
_entity.pdbx_description
1 polymer ?
#
loop_
_entity_poly.entity_id
_entity_poly.type
_entity_poly.pdbx_seq_one_letter_code
_entity_poly.pdbx_strand_id
1 'polypeptide(L)'
;MLKARYSLFFLTAIAFSLPASSLAAQTGKDLGKPKLKPRVIKRLQGQLQAWFEPQMEGDGLANRGAEQSSRGRKKIRQLNKKAREGRQSFIKALRKNDEKVGGVLGSIPDLLQIFDGCFPKKKVFSSGKIAREWTNKREKLGPYWILRPKGYQPNKNWPLVITLASRDTDKVQDYLTQLWPEGSERSKDRLIVAPELPKDHDLSTVTNILSQREVSAERPKLSWMLKVLGRLFNVYRLDTDRIYLDAIGDSTPFAMRLVSLFPDRFGGLILRDPQGIESLTVANTHLVPILVIGKKGEETMDKLKKQLEAGKHPQFKIIEADGEAPYADQGQAVFEWMKGAARNLFASTVQLQPPHDLFRKGYWIRITQGDFLNQTSEEERPMVKAVADREKNRIEITARNVDQIQLFFNDALIDLSKEFTLVINGKIQKDKRTRRLLNMANSAYLRGDSRFLFTTSAQYNVPKGETSEDK
;
A
#
# COMPACT_ATOMS: atom_id res chain seq x y z
N MET A 1 -44.51 -2.57 22.24
CA MET A 1 -44.45 -1.22 21.64
C MET A 1 -43.55 -0.34 22.49
N LEU A 2 -42.30 -0.07 22.10
CA LEU A 2 -41.49 1.00 22.68
C LEU A 2 -40.63 1.61 21.57
N LYS A 3 -41.01 2.81 21.12
CA LYS A 3 -40.30 3.61 20.12
C LYS A 3 -39.20 4.40 20.82
N ALA A 4 -37.93 4.07 20.55
CA ALA A 4 -36.81 4.90 20.96
C ALA A 4 -36.66 6.10 20.00
N ARG A 5 -36.80 7.30 20.55
CA ARG A 5 -36.59 8.60 19.90
C ARG A 5 -35.09 8.79 19.62
N TYR A 6 -34.73 9.08 18.37
CA TYR A 6 -33.38 9.54 18.02
C TYR A 6 -33.29 11.05 18.24
N SER A 7 -32.45 11.46 19.18
CA SER A 7 -32.08 12.85 19.43
C SER A 7 -31.24 13.41 18.29
N LEU A 8 -31.65 14.58 17.81
CA LEU A 8 -30.99 15.40 16.80
C LEU A 8 -29.75 16.06 17.45
N PHE A 9 -28.55 15.51 17.23
CA PHE A 9 -27.30 16.19 17.62
C PHE A 9 -26.85 17.13 16.50
N PHE A 10 -26.69 18.41 16.84
CA PHE A 10 -26.04 19.42 16.00
C PHE A 10 -24.63 18.95 15.60
N LEU A 11 -24.43 18.77 14.30
CA LEU A 11 -23.12 18.48 13.69
C LEU A 11 -22.34 19.80 13.58
N THR A 12 -21.52 20.11 14.58
CA THR A 12 -20.48 21.14 14.45
C THR A 12 -19.50 20.64 13.39
N ALA A 13 -19.48 21.29 12.23
CA ALA A 13 -18.60 20.94 11.13
C ALA A 13 -17.17 21.38 11.45
N ILE A 14 -16.42 20.55 12.18
CA ILE A 14 -14.96 20.70 12.27
C ILE A 14 -14.41 20.39 10.87
N ALA A 15 -14.01 21.43 10.15
CA ALA A 15 -13.30 21.31 8.89
C ALA A 15 -11.88 20.80 9.20
N PHE A 16 -11.68 19.49 9.14
CA PHE A 16 -10.34 18.90 9.18
C PHE A 16 -9.63 19.22 7.87
N SER A 17 -8.84 20.28 7.84
CA SER A 17 -7.82 20.48 6.82
C SER A 17 -6.73 19.44 7.03
N LEU A 18 -6.52 18.54 6.07
CA LEU A 18 -5.27 17.80 6.01
C LEU A 18 -4.13 18.82 5.93
N PRO A 19 -3.08 18.71 6.77
CA PRO A 19 -1.95 19.61 6.66
C PRO A 19 -1.33 19.45 5.27
N ALA A 20 -1.31 20.52 4.49
CA ALA A 20 -0.80 20.54 3.12
C ALA A 20 0.65 20.02 3.01
N SER A 21 1.40 20.06 4.11
CA SER A 21 2.77 19.55 4.23
C SER A 21 2.90 18.04 3.97
N SER A 22 1.87 17.23 4.21
CA SER A 22 2.00 15.77 4.01
C SER A 22 1.92 15.33 2.55
N LEU A 23 1.28 16.11 1.66
CA LEU A 23 1.19 15.78 0.23
C LEU A 23 2.49 16.15 -0.51
N ALA A 24 3.05 17.33 -0.21
CA ALA A 24 4.28 17.80 -0.86
C ALA A 24 5.49 16.91 -0.50
N ALA A 25 5.56 16.46 0.75
CA ALA A 25 6.61 15.54 1.20
C ALA A 25 6.54 14.16 0.50
N GLN A 26 5.35 13.71 0.09
CA GLN A 26 5.17 12.41 -0.55
C GLN A 26 5.70 12.37 -1.98
N THR A 27 5.44 13.42 -2.79
CA THR A 27 5.80 13.39 -4.21
C THR A 27 7.10 14.10 -4.54
N GLY A 28 7.61 14.95 -3.64
CA GLY A 28 8.71 15.86 -3.94
C GLY A 28 8.40 16.84 -5.09
N LYS A 29 7.14 16.90 -5.52
CA LYS A 29 6.65 17.65 -6.69
C LYS A 29 5.42 18.45 -6.30
N ASP A 30 5.32 19.68 -6.79
CA ASP A 30 4.09 20.46 -6.70
C ASP A 30 2.99 19.77 -7.52
N LEU A 31 1.97 19.26 -6.82
CA LEU A 31 0.79 18.66 -7.44
C LEU A 31 -0.23 19.72 -7.90
N GLY A 32 0.11 21.00 -7.73
CA GLY A 32 -0.78 22.12 -7.93
C GLY A 32 -1.75 22.31 -6.76
N LYS A 33 -2.58 23.35 -6.88
CA LYS A 33 -3.66 23.60 -5.92
C LYS A 33 -4.94 22.86 -6.34
N PRO A 34 -5.75 22.40 -5.37
CA PRO A 34 -7.09 21.89 -5.65
C PRO A 34 -7.92 22.93 -6.44
N LYS A 35 -8.61 22.48 -7.49
CA LYS A 35 -9.50 23.33 -8.31
C LYS A 35 -10.90 23.39 -7.72
N LEU A 36 -11.32 22.37 -6.97
CA LEU A 36 -12.68 22.29 -6.44
C LEU A 36 -12.78 22.97 -5.08
N LYS A 37 -13.90 23.67 -4.86
CA LYS A 37 -14.25 24.20 -3.54
C LYS A 37 -14.48 23.04 -2.55
N PRO A 38 -14.12 23.18 -1.26
CA PRO A 38 -14.30 22.12 -0.25
C PRO A 38 -15.73 21.55 -0.16
N ARG A 39 -16.76 22.40 -0.31
CA ARG A 39 -18.17 21.98 -0.33
C ARG A 39 -18.48 21.02 -1.49
N VAL A 40 -17.86 21.22 -2.65
CA VAL A 40 -18.02 20.34 -3.82
C VAL A 40 -17.33 19.02 -3.59
N ILE A 41 -16.11 19.04 -3.05
CA ILE A 41 -15.36 17.83 -2.67
C ILE A 41 -16.17 16.97 -1.71
N LYS A 42 -16.69 17.56 -0.62
CA LYS A 42 -17.51 16.86 0.37
C LYS A 42 -18.76 16.20 -0.25
N ARG A 43 -19.40 16.88 -1.21
CA ARG A 43 -20.55 16.32 -1.94
C ARG A 43 -20.14 15.13 -2.81
N LEU A 44 -19.02 15.24 -3.55
CA LEU A 44 -18.50 14.17 -4.39
C LEU A 44 -18.06 12.96 -3.56
N GLN A 45 -17.43 13.17 -2.41
CA GLN A 45 -17.10 12.13 -1.42
C GLN A 45 -18.36 11.35 -1.01
N GLY A 46 -19.44 12.05 -0.63
CA GLY A 46 -20.70 11.39 -0.24
C GLY A 46 -21.34 10.58 -1.38
N GLN A 47 -21.24 11.06 -2.62
CA GLN A 47 -21.73 10.32 -3.79
C GLN A 47 -20.85 9.11 -4.12
N LEU A 48 -19.53 9.20 -3.93
CA LEU A 48 -18.62 8.08 -4.09
C LEU A 48 -18.85 7.02 -3.01
N GLN A 49 -19.11 7.43 -1.76
CA GLN A 49 -19.52 6.51 -0.68
C GLN A 49 -20.84 5.81 -1.02
N ALA A 50 -21.83 6.53 -1.56
CA ALA A 50 -23.10 5.95 -1.99
C ALA A 50 -22.95 4.93 -3.14
N TRP A 51 -21.84 5.00 -3.90
CA TRP A 51 -21.45 3.95 -4.84
C TRP A 51 -20.76 2.79 -4.11
N PHE A 52 -19.68 3.05 -3.37
CA PHE A 52 -18.83 2.00 -2.81
C PHE A 52 -19.50 1.20 -1.69
N GLU A 53 -20.32 1.82 -0.83
CA GLU A 53 -20.97 1.14 0.29
C GLU A 53 -21.84 -0.07 -0.11
N PRO A 54 -22.84 0.09 -0.99
CA PRO A 54 -23.64 -1.06 -1.41
C PRO A 54 -22.80 -2.09 -2.19
N GLN A 55 -21.77 -1.66 -2.93
CA GLN A 55 -20.88 -2.58 -3.65
C GLN A 55 -20.08 -3.45 -2.67
N MET A 56 -19.46 -2.85 -1.64
CA MET A 56 -18.72 -3.58 -0.61
C MET A 56 -19.62 -4.52 0.19
N GLU A 57 -20.85 -4.09 0.53
CA GLU A 57 -21.82 -4.95 1.21
C GLU A 57 -22.21 -6.14 0.33
N GLY A 58 -22.41 -5.91 -0.98
CA GLY A 58 -22.73 -6.92 -1.97
C GLY A 58 -21.63 -7.97 -2.11
N ASP A 59 -20.39 -7.52 -2.33
CA ASP A 59 -19.21 -8.38 -2.45
C ASP A 59 -18.99 -9.18 -1.15
N GLY A 60 -19.16 -8.54 0.01
CA GLY A 60 -19.07 -9.21 1.30
C GLY A 60 -20.16 -10.27 1.54
N LEU A 61 -21.35 -10.13 0.93
CA LEU A 61 -22.38 -11.17 0.96
C LEU A 61 -22.06 -12.31 -0.01
N ALA A 62 -21.62 -11.99 -1.24
CA ALA A 62 -21.22 -12.98 -2.24
C ALA A 62 -20.09 -13.87 -1.72
N ASN A 63 -19.03 -13.26 -1.17
CA ASN A 63 -17.88 -13.98 -0.59
C ASN A 63 -18.25 -14.88 0.60
N ARG A 64 -19.41 -14.69 1.23
CA ARG A 64 -19.94 -15.55 2.30
C ARG A 64 -20.89 -16.63 1.79
N GLY A 65 -21.00 -16.82 0.47
CA GLY A 65 -21.89 -17.80 -0.15
C GLY A 65 -23.38 -17.42 -0.08
N ALA A 66 -23.73 -16.15 0.21
CA ALA A 66 -25.14 -15.75 0.35
C ALA A 66 -25.94 -15.96 -0.95
N GLU A 67 -25.26 -16.02 -2.10
CA GLU A 67 -25.83 -16.32 -3.42
C GLU A 67 -26.46 -17.72 -3.54
N GLN A 68 -26.11 -18.65 -2.64
CA GLN A 68 -26.75 -19.97 -2.60
C GLN A 68 -28.20 -19.89 -2.12
N SER A 69 -28.57 -18.82 -1.38
CA SER A 69 -29.94 -18.59 -0.90
C SER A 69 -30.73 -17.65 -1.82
N SER A 70 -32.04 -17.88 -1.96
CA SER A 70 -32.95 -16.98 -2.71
C SER A 70 -32.95 -15.56 -2.11
N ARG A 71 -32.98 -15.45 -0.78
CA ARG A 71 -32.93 -14.18 -0.04
C ARG A 71 -31.62 -13.42 -0.26
N GLY A 72 -30.49 -14.12 -0.22
CA GLY A 72 -29.18 -13.53 -0.47
C GLY A 72 -29.02 -13.04 -1.91
N ARG A 73 -29.47 -13.82 -2.92
CA ARG A 73 -29.52 -13.37 -4.32
C ARG A 73 -30.36 -12.10 -4.48
N LYS A 74 -31.55 -12.04 -3.87
CA LYS A 74 -32.42 -10.86 -3.91
C LYS A 74 -31.72 -9.63 -3.29
N LYS A 75 -31.07 -9.79 -2.14
CA LYS A 75 -30.35 -8.71 -1.46
C LYS A 75 -29.12 -8.24 -2.26
N ILE A 76 -28.32 -9.15 -2.82
CA ILE A 76 -27.17 -8.81 -3.68
C ILE A 76 -27.66 -8.02 -4.92
N ARG A 77 -28.75 -8.46 -5.57
CA ARG A 77 -29.35 -7.71 -6.70
C ARG A 77 -29.76 -6.29 -6.31
N GLN A 78 -30.37 -6.11 -5.14
CA GLN A 78 -30.75 -4.78 -4.64
C GLN A 78 -29.53 -3.89 -4.38
N LEU A 79 -28.47 -4.45 -3.77
CA LEU A 79 -27.22 -3.73 -3.54
C LEU A 79 -26.53 -3.35 -4.85
N ASN A 80 -26.46 -4.26 -5.82
CA ASN A 80 -25.93 -3.97 -7.14
C ASN A 80 -26.72 -2.88 -7.87
N LYS A 81 -28.05 -2.85 -7.72
CA LYS A 81 -28.88 -1.76 -8.24
C LYS A 81 -28.49 -0.41 -7.60
N LYS A 82 -28.41 -0.35 -6.26
CA LYS A 82 -27.99 0.87 -5.54
C LYS A 82 -26.59 1.33 -5.90
N ALA A 83 -25.64 0.40 -6.03
CA ALA A 83 -24.26 0.70 -6.45
C ALA A 83 -24.23 1.31 -7.86
N ARG A 84 -25.04 0.80 -8.80
CA ARG A 84 -25.17 1.36 -10.15
C ARG A 84 -25.74 2.79 -10.12
N GLU A 85 -26.78 3.03 -9.33
CA GLU A 85 -27.39 4.36 -9.16
C GLU A 85 -26.39 5.36 -8.53
N GLY A 86 -25.71 4.95 -7.45
CA GLY A 86 -24.65 5.75 -6.81
C GLY A 86 -23.51 6.08 -7.78
N ARG A 87 -23.05 5.08 -8.55
CA ARG A 87 -22.04 5.25 -9.61
C ARG A 87 -22.47 6.27 -10.65
N GLN A 88 -23.68 6.16 -11.19
CA GLN A 88 -24.20 7.10 -12.19
C GLN A 88 -24.31 8.52 -11.62
N SER A 89 -24.81 8.66 -10.38
CA SER A 89 -24.90 9.95 -9.68
C SER A 89 -23.51 10.59 -9.51
N PHE A 90 -22.52 9.82 -9.06
CA PHE A 90 -21.15 10.30 -8.89
C PHE A 90 -20.54 10.74 -10.22
N ILE A 91 -20.64 9.93 -11.28
CA ILE A 91 -20.11 10.27 -12.62
C ILE A 91 -20.76 11.55 -13.15
N LYS A 92 -22.09 11.65 -13.07
CA LYS A 92 -22.84 12.83 -13.53
C LYS A 92 -22.40 14.08 -12.78
N ALA A 93 -22.26 13.99 -11.45
CA ALA A 93 -21.81 15.11 -10.63
C ALA A 93 -20.36 15.50 -10.94
N LEU A 94 -19.46 14.53 -11.09
CA LEU A 94 -18.06 14.81 -11.41
C LEU A 94 -17.95 15.51 -12.77
N ARG A 95 -18.61 14.99 -13.82
CA ARG A 95 -18.65 15.60 -15.15
C ARG A 95 -19.19 17.03 -15.12
N LYS A 96 -20.30 17.27 -14.42
CA LYS A 96 -20.86 18.62 -14.26
C LYS A 96 -19.89 19.61 -13.60
N ASN A 97 -19.03 19.15 -12.68
CA ASN A 97 -18.02 20.02 -12.09
C ASN A 97 -16.80 20.15 -13.00
N ASP A 98 -16.41 19.08 -13.69
CA ASP A 98 -15.34 19.07 -14.71
C ASP A 98 -15.63 20.06 -15.85
N GLU A 99 -16.87 20.10 -16.36
CA GLU A 99 -17.34 21.09 -17.34
C GLU A 99 -17.25 22.53 -16.83
N LYS A 100 -17.40 22.74 -15.51
CA LYS A 100 -17.41 24.08 -14.90
C LYS A 100 -16.03 24.62 -14.57
N VAL A 101 -15.14 23.77 -14.06
CA VAL A 101 -13.80 24.19 -13.60
C VAL A 101 -12.66 23.71 -14.50
N GLY A 102 -12.94 22.80 -15.43
CA GLY A 102 -11.98 22.24 -16.38
C GLY A 102 -10.97 21.28 -15.75
N GLY A 103 -10.99 20.02 -16.19
CA GLY A 103 -9.91 19.06 -15.91
C GLY A 103 -9.75 18.71 -14.43
N VAL A 104 -10.85 18.39 -13.76
CA VAL A 104 -10.90 17.79 -12.42
C VAL A 104 -10.18 16.44 -12.40
N LEU A 105 -10.34 15.62 -13.45
CA LEU A 105 -9.61 14.34 -13.55
C LEU A 105 -8.09 14.51 -13.70
N GLY A 106 -7.63 15.70 -14.11
CA GLY A 106 -6.20 16.03 -14.15
C GLY A 106 -5.68 16.66 -12.86
N SER A 107 -6.55 16.95 -11.89
CA SER A 107 -6.19 17.55 -10.61
C SER A 107 -6.00 16.46 -9.56
N ILE A 108 -4.76 15.97 -9.40
CA ILE A 108 -4.41 14.98 -8.37
C ILE A 108 -4.80 15.46 -6.95
N PRO A 109 -4.61 16.73 -6.55
CA PRO A 109 -5.05 17.20 -5.23
C PRO A 109 -6.56 17.11 -5.01
N ASP A 110 -7.38 17.36 -6.04
CA ASP A 110 -8.83 17.18 -5.93
C ASP A 110 -9.18 15.69 -5.84
N LEU A 111 -8.56 14.84 -6.66
CA LEU A 111 -8.83 13.40 -6.67
C LEU A 111 -8.46 12.76 -5.33
N LEU A 112 -7.31 13.09 -4.76
CA LEU A 112 -6.89 12.61 -3.44
C LEU A 112 -7.90 12.99 -2.35
N GLN A 113 -8.43 14.21 -2.39
CA GLN A 113 -9.47 14.64 -1.45
C GLN A 113 -10.82 13.96 -1.73
N ILE A 114 -11.26 13.82 -2.98
CA ILE A 114 -12.52 13.13 -3.32
C ILE A 114 -12.51 11.67 -2.86
N PHE A 115 -11.37 11.00 -3.01
CA PHE A 115 -11.22 9.60 -2.61
C PHE A 115 -10.88 9.43 -1.12
N ASP A 116 -10.51 10.50 -0.41
CA ASP A 116 -10.27 10.44 1.02
C ASP A 116 -11.54 9.99 1.76
N GLY A 117 -11.44 8.85 2.47
CA GLY A 117 -12.57 8.28 3.20
C GLY A 117 -13.70 7.74 2.34
N CYS A 118 -13.45 7.45 1.07
CA CYS A 118 -14.47 6.93 0.16
C CYS A 118 -14.97 5.52 0.54
N PHE A 119 -14.17 4.77 1.31
CA PHE A 119 -14.55 3.45 1.80
C PHE A 119 -15.30 3.56 3.12
N PRO A 120 -16.58 3.16 3.18
CA PRO A 120 -17.30 3.09 4.44
C PRO A 120 -16.63 2.07 5.37
N LYS A 121 -16.55 2.43 6.64
CA LYS A 121 -15.99 1.57 7.69
C LYS A 121 -17.01 1.39 8.79
N LYS A 122 -16.92 0.25 9.49
CA LYS A 122 -17.71 0.03 10.70
C LYS A 122 -17.25 1.02 11.76
N LYS A 123 -18.19 1.55 12.53
CA LYS A 123 -17.84 2.35 13.72
C LYS A 123 -17.20 1.42 14.73
N VAL A 124 -15.92 1.66 15.01
CA VAL A 124 -15.16 0.98 16.05
C VAL A 124 -14.80 2.03 17.08
N PHE A 125 -15.14 1.76 18.34
CA PHE A 125 -14.76 2.61 19.46
C PHE A 125 -13.44 2.11 20.05
N SER A 126 -12.66 3.04 20.57
CA SER A 126 -11.39 2.73 21.21
C SER A 126 -11.49 2.92 22.71
N SER A 127 -10.96 1.96 23.47
CA SER A 127 -10.73 2.06 24.90
C SER A 127 -9.36 2.65 25.25
N GLY A 128 -8.47 2.87 24.27
CA GLY A 128 -7.07 3.18 24.52
C GLY A 128 -6.23 1.97 24.94
N LYS A 129 -6.83 0.77 25.01
CA LYS A 129 -6.20 -0.46 25.49
C LYS A 129 -5.93 -1.43 24.36
N ILE A 130 -4.94 -2.29 24.55
CA ILE A 130 -4.67 -3.45 23.73
C ILE A 130 -5.87 -4.41 23.80
N ALA A 131 -6.34 -4.85 22.64
CA ALA A 131 -7.45 -5.78 22.51
C ALA A 131 -7.09 -6.93 21.59
N ARG A 132 -7.56 -8.13 21.93
CA ARG A 132 -7.48 -9.30 21.04
C ARG A 132 -8.68 -9.31 20.10
N GLU A 133 -8.41 -9.32 18.80
CA GLU A 133 -9.42 -9.41 17.75
C GLU A 133 -9.17 -10.62 16.85
N TRP A 134 -10.13 -10.94 15.99
CA TRP A 134 -10.05 -12.09 15.10
C TRP A 134 -10.07 -11.64 13.65
N THR A 135 -9.14 -12.17 12.84
CA THR A 135 -9.12 -11.97 11.39
C THR A 135 -10.41 -12.50 10.77
N ASN A 136 -10.69 -13.78 11.05
CA ASN A 136 -11.94 -14.45 10.72
C ASN A 136 -12.11 -15.68 11.62
N LYS A 137 -13.08 -15.63 12.54
CA LYS A 137 -13.37 -16.76 13.44
C LYS A 137 -13.81 -18.02 12.69
N ARG A 138 -14.54 -17.86 11.57
CA ARG A 138 -15.08 -19.00 10.80
C ARG A 138 -13.98 -19.72 10.02
N GLU A 139 -13.03 -18.97 9.48
CA GLU A 139 -11.90 -19.51 8.70
C GLU A 139 -10.68 -19.84 9.57
N LYS A 140 -10.79 -19.74 10.90
CA LYS A 140 -9.70 -20.00 11.86
C LYS A 140 -8.39 -19.25 11.53
N LEU A 141 -8.46 -18.05 10.97
CA LEU A 141 -7.31 -17.28 10.47
C LEU A 141 -6.44 -16.61 11.55
N GLY A 142 -6.40 -17.19 12.74
CA GLY A 142 -5.72 -16.65 13.91
C GLY A 142 -6.33 -15.34 14.42
N PRO A 143 -6.12 -15.01 15.69
CA PRO A 143 -6.36 -13.69 16.21
C PRO A 143 -5.17 -12.75 15.96
N TYR A 144 -5.37 -11.47 16.25
CA TYR A 144 -4.32 -10.47 16.31
C TYR A 144 -4.57 -9.57 17.52
N TRP A 145 -3.51 -8.99 18.05
CA TRP A 145 -3.58 -7.97 19.08
C TRP A 145 -3.55 -6.59 18.43
N ILE A 146 -4.36 -5.67 18.93
CA ILE A 146 -4.40 -4.31 18.41
C ILE A 146 -4.43 -3.30 19.55
N LEU A 147 -3.50 -2.35 19.52
CA LEU A 147 -3.59 -1.11 20.29
C LEU A 147 -4.31 -0.06 19.44
N ARG A 148 -5.47 0.36 19.93
CA ARG A 148 -6.21 1.50 19.38
C ARG A 148 -5.97 2.70 20.29
N PRO A 149 -5.51 3.85 19.76
CA PRO A 149 -5.32 5.03 20.59
C PRO A 149 -6.63 5.51 21.19
N LYS A 150 -6.59 6.09 22.40
CA LYS A 150 -7.80 6.64 23.07
C LYS A 150 -8.52 7.68 22.19
N GLY A 151 -7.77 8.45 21.41
CA GLY A 151 -8.28 9.45 20.47
C GLY A 151 -8.72 8.90 19.11
N TYR A 152 -8.81 7.57 18.91
CA TYR A 152 -9.21 6.98 17.64
C TYR A 152 -10.56 7.49 17.15
N GLN A 153 -10.61 7.94 15.90
CA GLN A 153 -11.84 8.39 15.25
C GLN A 153 -12.03 7.63 13.92
N PRO A 154 -13.20 6.99 13.69
CA PRO A 154 -13.43 6.16 12.50
C PRO A 154 -13.53 6.96 11.19
N ASN A 155 -13.70 8.28 11.28
CA ASN A 155 -13.76 9.21 10.14
C ASN A 155 -12.41 9.90 9.85
N LYS A 156 -11.32 9.54 10.55
CA LYS A 156 -9.97 10.02 10.30
C LYS A 156 -9.11 8.88 9.74
N ASN A 157 -8.15 9.18 8.86
CA ASN A 157 -7.14 8.20 8.45
C ASN A 157 -6.06 8.06 9.53
N TRP A 158 -5.76 6.83 9.92
CA TRP A 158 -4.76 6.52 10.94
C TRP A 158 -3.57 5.78 10.34
N PRO A 159 -2.33 6.19 10.61
CA PRO A 159 -1.16 5.36 10.37
C PRO A 159 -1.32 3.98 11.02
N LEU A 160 -0.68 2.98 10.43
CA LEU A 160 -0.71 1.61 10.90
C LEU A 160 0.72 1.10 11.05
N VAL A 161 1.04 0.54 12.21
CA VAL A 161 2.25 -0.27 12.41
C VAL A 161 1.80 -1.71 12.57
N ILE A 162 2.36 -2.61 11.76
CA ILE A 162 2.17 -4.05 11.91
C ILE A 162 3.47 -4.62 12.44
N THR A 163 3.38 -5.17 13.64
CA THR A 163 4.51 -5.70 14.38
C THR A 163 4.54 -7.22 14.27
N LEU A 164 5.57 -7.75 13.60
CA LEU A 164 5.81 -9.19 13.49
C LEU A 164 6.78 -9.58 14.61
N ALA A 165 6.30 -10.43 15.50
CA ALA A 165 7.10 -10.98 16.59
C ALA A 165 7.98 -12.13 16.07
N SER A 166 9.06 -12.41 16.79
CA SER A 166 9.87 -13.61 16.56
C SER A 166 9.08 -14.86 16.96
N ARG A 167 9.40 -16.02 16.38
CA ARG A 167 8.78 -17.30 16.72
C ARG A 167 8.84 -17.63 18.21
N ASP A 168 9.93 -17.24 18.88
CA ASP A 168 10.16 -17.54 20.29
C ASP A 168 9.43 -16.57 21.25
N THR A 169 8.60 -15.67 20.70
CA THR A 169 7.78 -14.77 21.51
C THR A 169 6.61 -15.50 22.14
N ASP A 170 6.70 -15.81 23.43
CA ASP A 170 5.64 -16.50 24.20
C ASP A 170 4.28 -15.82 24.10
N LYS A 171 4.25 -14.48 24.27
CA LYS A 171 3.03 -13.67 24.23
C LYS A 171 3.22 -12.46 23.35
N VAL A 172 2.60 -12.52 22.17
CA VAL A 172 2.57 -11.41 21.20
C VAL A 172 2.05 -10.09 21.81
N GLN A 173 1.16 -10.17 22.82
CA GLN A 173 0.69 -9.01 23.57
C GLN A 173 1.81 -8.31 24.36
N ASP A 174 2.69 -9.07 24.99
CA ASP A 174 3.76 -8.53 25.83
C ASP A 174 4.76 -7.80 24.95
N TYR A 175 5.06 -8.37 23.78
CA TYR A 175 5.88 -7.72 22.75
C TYR A 175 5.29 -6.39 22.27
N LEU A 176 3.98 -6.35 22.00
CA LEU A 176 3.28 -5.11 21.67
C LEU A 176 3.39 -4.08 22.80
N THR A 177 3.26 -4.51 24.05
CA THR A 177 3.33 -3.63 25.23
C THR A 177 4.74 -3.07 25.43
N GLN A 178 5.76 -3.89 25.20
CA GLN A 178 7.17 -3.51 25.33
C GLN A 178 7.57 -2.48 24.25
N LEU A 179 7.26 -2.75 22.98
CA LEU A 179 7.61 -1.85 21.88
C LEU A 179 6.70 -0.63 21.78
N TRP A 180 5.43 -0.78 22.11
CA TRP A 180 4.42 0.25 21.92
C TRP A 180 3.55 0.44 23.18
N PRO A 181 4.11 0.96 24.28
CA PRO A 181 3.39 1.09 25.54
C PRO A 181 2.11 1.94 25.38
N GLU A 182 1.04 1.50 26.02
CA GLU A 182 -0.24 2.23 26.02
C GLU A 182 -0.05 3.67 26.51
N GLY A 183 -0.65 4.63 25.81
CA GLY A 183 -0.58 6.05 26.17
C GLY A 183 0.74 6.76 25.86
N SER A 184 1.78 6.04 25.40
CA SER A 184 3.04 6.66 24.98
C SER A 184 2.86 7.59 23.77
N GLU A 185 3.76 8.58 23.65
CA GLU A 185 3.79 9.50 22.51
C GLU A 185 3.82 8.76 21.17
N ARG A 186 4.62 7.69 21.13
CA ARG A 186 4.80 6.84 19.95
C ARG A 186 3.57 6.00 19.57
N SER A 187 2.56 5.93 20.44
CA SER A 187 1.36 5.09 20.25
C SER A 187 0.05 5.87 20.20
N LYS A 188 0.03 7.17 20.53
CA LYS A 188 -1.22 7.94 20.69
C LYS A 188 -1.88 8.37 19.36
N ASP A 189 -1.18 8.25 18.23
CA ASP A 189 -1.60 8.79 16.93
C ASP A 189 -1.68 7.73 15.80
N ARG A 190 -1.55 6.44 16.12
CA ARG A 190 -1.50 5.33 15.15
C ARG A 190 -2.13 4.05 15.66
N LEU A 191 -2.61 3.22 14.75
CA LEU A 191 -3.01 1.85 15.07
C LEU A 191 -1.77 0.97 15.10
N ILE A 192 -1.68 0.07 16.06
CA ILE A 192 -0.55 -0.85 16.19
C ILE A 192 -1.10 -2.25 16.32
N VAL A 193 -0.69 -3.14 15.43
CA VAL A 193 -1.26 -4.48 15.30
C VAL A 193 -0.13 -5.49 15.38
N ALA A 194 -0.30 -6.51 16.23
CA ALA A 194 0.60 -7.65 16.31
C ALA A 194 -0.18 -8.94 16.01
N PRO A 195 -0.08 -9.48 14.78
CA PRO A 195 -0.75 -10.71 14.40
C PRO A 195 -0.18 -11.93 15.17
N GLU A 196 -1.04 -12.85 15.64
CA GLU A 196 -0.54 -14.13 16.17
C GLU A 196 -0.15 -15.05 15.00
N LEU A 197 1.11 -15.49 14.99
CA LEU A 197 1.65 -16.39 13.98
C LEU A 197 0.98 -17.78 14.12
N PRO A 198 0.40 -18.34 13.04
CA PRO A 198 -0.06 -19.73 13.05
C PRO A 198 1.10 -20.68 13.37
N LYS A 199 0.83 -21.72 14.18
CA LYS A 199 1.88 -22.63 14.68
C LYS A 199 2.63 -23.39 13.57
N ASP A 200 1.98 -23.55 12.42
CA ASP A 200 2.48 -24.22 11.23
C ASP A 200 3.21 -23.28 10.27
N HIS A 201 3.28 -21.98 10.58
CA HIS A 201 4.00 -21.01 9.79
C HIS A 201 5.40 -20.77 10.37
N ASP A 202 6.40 -20.87 9.50
CA ASP A 202 7.77 -20.43 9.79
C ASP A 202 8.13 -19.20 8.94
N LEU A 203 8.40 -18.09 9.61
CA LEU A 203 8.79 -16.82 8.98
C LEU A 203 10.31 -16.71 8.73
N SER A 204 11.10 -17.56 9.40
CA SER A 204 12.57 -17.54 9.39
C SER A 204 13.16 -18.07 8.10
N THR A 205 12.56 -19.12 7.54
CA THR A 205 13.05 -19.72 6.29
C THR A 205 13.11 -18.68 5.17
N VAL A 206 14.30 -18.53 4.58
CA VAL A 206 14.51 -17.83 3.32
C VAL A 206 14.04 -18.74 2.19
N THR A 207 12.82 -18.47 1.74
CA THR A 207 12.22 -19.18 0.61
C THR A 207 12.96 -18.81 -0.69
N ASN A 208 13.58 -19.79 -1.34
CA ASN A 208 13.98 -19.72 -2.75
C ASN A 208 12.72 -19.70 -3.62
N ILE A 209 12.26 -18.50 -3.90
CA ILE A 209 11.10 -18.18 -4.71
C ILE A 209 11.21 -18.60 -6.19
N LEU A 210 12.35 -19.16 -6.63
CA LEU A 210 12.47 -19.81 -7.94
C LEU A 210 11.94 -21.25 -7.92
N SER A 211 11.85 -21.87 -6.75
CA SER A 211 11.35 -23.23 -6.56
C SER A 211 9.83 -23.22 -6.37
N GLN A 212 9.08 -23.88 -7.28
CA GLN A 212 7.61 -23.99 -7.14
C GLN A 212 7.16 -24.63 -5.82
N ARG A 213 7.98 -25.56 -5.28
CA ARG A 213 7.72 -26.20 -3.99
C ARG A 213 7.77 -25.17 -2.87
N GLU A 214 8.78 -24.32 -2.87
CA GLU A 214 8.98 -23.32 -1.82
C GLU A 214 7.98 -22.17 -1.94
N VAL A 215 7.60 -21.78 -3.16
CA VAL A 215 6.48 -20.88 -3.42
C VAL A 215 5.17 -21.40 -2.82
N SER A 216 4.93 -22.70 -2.96
CA SER A 216 3.75 -23.35 -2.38
C SER A 216 3.77 -23.29 -0.85
N ALA A 217 4.94 -23.40 -0.22
CA ALA A 217 5.12 -23.21 1.22
C ALA A 217 5.01 -21.73 1.68
N GLU A 218 5.31 -20.77 0.80
CA GLU A 218 5.18 -19.34 1.09
C GLU A 218 3.72 -18.85 1.00
N ARG A 219 2.92 -19.47 0.14
CA ARG A 219 1.53 -19.04 -0.14
C ARG A 219 0.63 -19.00 1.11
N PRO A 220 0.64 -19.96 2.05
CA PRO A 220 -0.11 -19.86 3.31
C PRO A 220 0.30 -18.65 4.15
N LYS A 221 1.60 -18.37 4.27
CA LYS A 221 2.16 -17.23 5.02
C LYS A 221 1.71 -15.89 4.42
N LEU A 222 1.84 -15.75 3.10
CA LEU A 222 1.34 -14.57 2.38
C LEU A 222 -0.18 -14.43 2.51
N SER A 223 -0.92 -15.53 2.36
CA SER A 223 -2.38 -15.51 2.47
C SER A 223 -2.82 -15.03 3.86
N TRP A 224 -2.22 -15.56 4.92
CA TRP A 224 -2.49 -15.15 6.29
C TRP A 224 -2.24 -13.65 6.49
N MET A 225 -1.06 -13.17 6.12
CA MET A 225 -0.71 -11.77 6.31
C MET A 225 -1.60 -10.82 5.48
N LEU A 226 -1.89 -11.18 4.23
CA LEU A 226 -2.80 -10.41 3.37
C LEU A 226 -4.25 -10.44 3.87
N LYS A 227 -4.68 -11.51 4.53
CA LYS A 227 -6.00 -11.59 5.18
C LYS A 227 -6.07 -10.71 6.42
N VAL A 228 -5.00 -10.65 7.23
CA VAL A 228 -4.89 -9.69 8.34
C VAL A 228 -4.97 -8.26 7.82
N LEU A 229 -4.14 -7.91 6.83
CA LEU A 229 -4.21 -6.60 6.17
C LEU A 229 -5.61 -6.30 5.63
N GLY A 230 -6.19 -7.21 4.84
CA GLY A 230 -7.53 -7.06 4.30
C GLY A 230 -8.59 -6.84 5.39
N ARG A 231 -8.46 -7.51 6.54
CA ARG A 231 -9.31 -7.27 7.71
C ARG A 231 -9.13 -5.84 8.23
N LEU A 232 -7.90 -5.40 8.44
CA LEU A 232 -7.61 -4.05 8.94
C LEU A 232 -8.13 -2.97 7.99
N PHE A 233 -7.88 -3.13 6.69
CA PHE A 233 -8.44 -2.26 5.65
C PHE A 233 -9.96 -2.22 5.67
N ASN A 234 -10.64 -3.32 5.98
CA ASN A 234 -12.11 -3.36 6.00
C ASN A 234 -12.72 -2.79 7.29
N VAL A 235 -12.01 -2.85 8.41
CA VAL A 235 -12.51 -2.43 9.72
C VAL A 235 -12.12 -0.99 10.04
N TYR A 236 -10.88 -0.62 9.74
CA TYR A 236 -10.29 0.63 10.14
C TYR A 236 -10.11 1.57 8.95
N ARG A 237 -10.17 2.87 9.23
CA ARG A 237 -9.81 3.91 8.26
C ARG A 237 -8.31 4.17 8.35
N LEU A 238 -7.57 3.54 7.45
CA LEU A 238 -6.11 3.57 7.42
C LEU A 238 -5.59 4.72 6.56
N ASP A 239 -4.49 5.33 7.00
CA ASP A 239 -3.64 6.12 6.13
C ASP A 239 -2.74 5.18 5.34
N THR A 240 -3.11 4.93 4.09
CA THR A 240 -2.44 3.94 3.23
C THR A 240 -1.00 4.32 2.87
N ASP A 241 -0.61 5.58 3.07
CA ASP A 241 0.76 6.00 2.82
C ASP A 241 1.66 5.84 4.05
N ARG A 242 1.09 5.53 5.22
CA ARG A 242 1.79 5.37 6.50
C ARG A 242 1.45 4.03 7.13
N ILE A 243 1.65 2.96 6.34
CA ILE A 243 1.59 1.57 6.79
C ILE A 243 3.01 1.05 6.93
N TYR A 244 3.44 0.76 8.16
CA TYR A 244 4.78 0.29 8.48
C TYR A 244 4.75 -1.18 8.86
N LEU A 245 5.80 -1.90 8.49
CA LEU A 245 6.04 -3.26 8.94
C LEU A 245 7.25 -3.24 9.89
N ASP A 246 7.05 -3.63 11.15
CA ASP A 246 8.07 -3.67 12.20
C ASP A 246 8.33 -5.13 12.57
N ALA A 247 9.46 -5.69 12.17
CA ALA A 247 9.79 -7.11 12.32
C ALA A 247 11.05 -7.28 13.16
N ILE A 248 11.11 -8.37 13.94
CA ILE A 248 12.23 -8.70 14.82
C ILE A 248 12.82 -10.07 14.49
N GLY A 249 14.15 -10.20 14.60
CA GLY A 249 14.83 -11.49 14.62
C GLY A 249 14.52 -12.31 13.37
N ASP A 250 14.09 -13.54 13.61
CA ASP A 250 13.73 -14.53 12.61
C ASP A 250 12.48 -14.16 11.77
N SER A 251 11.71 -13.13 12.13
CA SER A 251 10.59 -12.64 11.30
C SER A 251 11.03 -11.65 10.21
N THR A 252 12.27 -11.14 10.29
CA THR A 252 12.80 -10.11 9.37
C THR A 252 12.93 -10.58 7.92
N PRO A 253 13.30 -11.85 7.60
CA PRO A 253 13.30 -12.32 6.22
C PRO A 253 11.93 -12.27 5.56
N PHE A 254 10.88 -12.72 6.26
CA PHE A 254 9.52 -12.66 5.74
C PHE A 254 9.05 -11.21 5.51
N ALA A 255 9.39 -10.31 6.44
CA ALA A 255 9.04 -8.90 6.31
C ALA A 255 9.66 -8.25 5.08
N MET A 256 10.97 -8.45 4.87
CA MET A 256 11.69 -7.99 3.68
C MET A 256 11.09 -8.58 2.40
N ARG A 257 10.81 -9.89 2.36
CA ARG A 257 10.16 -10.53 1.20
C ARG A 257 8.78 -9.94 0.92
N LEU A 258 7.95 -9.75 1.95
CA LEU A 258 6.59 -9.21 1.79
C LEU A 258 6.63 -7.80 1.18
N VAL A 259 7.55 -6.96 1.63
CA VAL A 259 7.77 -5.62 1.06
C VAL A 259 8.28 -5.71 -0.36
N SER A 260 9.23 -6.60 -0.68
CA SER A 260 9.72 -6.81 -2.05
C SER A 260 8.65 -7.33 -3.02
N LEU A 261 7.68 -8.11 -2.53
CA LEU A 261 6.53 -8.63 -3.31
C LEU A 261 5.44 -7.57 -3.53
N PHE A 262 5.27 -6.66 -2.57
CA PHE A 262 4.23 -5.61 -2.60
C PHE A 262 4.80 -4.24 -2.23
N PRO A 263 5.79 -3.73 -2.99
CA PRO A 263 6.53 -2.53 -2.58
C PRO A 263 5.67 -1.25 -2.61
N ASP A 264 4.53 -1.29 -3.29
CA ASP A 264 3.55 -0.22 -3.38
C ASP A 264 2.51 -0.22 -2.25
N ARG A 265 2.71 -1.01 -1.18
CA ARG A 265 1.76 -1.12 -0.04
C ARG A 265 2.26 -0.49 1.25
N PHE A 266 3.56 -0.30 1.41
CA PHE A 266 4.17 0.08 2.67
C PHE A 266 4.78 1.49 2.60
N GLY A 267 4.65 2.23 3.69
CA GLY A 267 5.32 3.51 3.91
C GLY A 267 6.68 3.39 4.60
N GLY A 268 7.02 2.19 5.07
CA GLY A 268 8.36 1.87 5.57
C GLY A 268 8.47 0.46 6.15
N LEU A 269 9.69 -0.01 6.29
CA LEU A 269 10.08 -1.29 6.88
C LEU A 269 11.05 -1.03 8.04
N ILE A 270 10.77 -1.59 9.20
CA ILE A 270 11.62 -1.55 10.40
C ILE A 270 12.08 -2.98 10.67
N LEU A 271 13.39 -3.17 10.69
CA LEU A 271 14.06 -4.44 10.95
C LEU A 271 14.82 -4.32 12.27
N ARG A 272 14.39 -5.05 13.29
CA ARG A 272 15.02 -5.13 14.60
C ARG A 272 15.76 -6.44 14.70
N ASP A 273 17.04 -6.39 15.06
CA ASP A 273 17.86 -7.60 15.20
C ASP A 273 17.77 -8.50 13.95
N PRO A 274 18.06 -7.98 12.73
CA PRO A 274 17.83 -8.74 11.51
C PRO A 274 18.63 -10.04 11.49
N GLN A 275 18.01 -11.13 11.02
CA GLN A 275 18.63 -12.46 10.92
C GLN A 275 18.30 -13.08 9.56
N GLY A 276 19.28 -13.68 8.88
CA GLY A 276 19.04 -14.49 7.66
C GLY A 276 18.48 -13.70 6.47
N ILE A 277 18.78 -12.41 6.38
CA ILE A 277 18.27 -11.52 5.32
C ILE A 277 19.28 -11.29 4.18
N GLU A 278 20.51 -11.78 4.32
CA GLU A 278 21.64 -11.48 3.45
C GLU A 278 21.49 -12.09 2.05
N SER A 279 20.58 -13.05 1.85
CA SER A 279 20.29 -13.62 0.53
C SER A 279 19.09 -12.95 -0.16
N LEU A 280 18.43 -12.00 0.49
CA LEU A 280 17.24 -11.36 -0.05
C LEU A 280 17.60 -10.17 -0.93
N THR A 281 16.96 -10.11 -2.09
CA THR A 281 17.09 -8.95 -2.99
C THR A 281 16.35 -7.73 -2.44
N VAL A 282 17.03 -6.59 -2.47
CA VAL A 282 16.48 -5.25 -2.12
C VAL A 282 16.04 -4.46 -3.36
N ALA A 283 16.11 -5.04 -4.56
CA ALA A 283 15.88 -4.31 -5.81
C ALA A 283 14.49 -3.65 -5.88
N ASN A 284 13.47 -4.30 -5.32
CA ASN A 284 12.10 -3.77 -5.33
C ASN A 284 11.78 -2.85 -4.15
N THR A 285 12.63 -2.78 -3.13
CA THR A 285 12.36 -1.97 -1.94
C THR A 285 12.85 -0.54 -2.07
N HIS A 286 13.47 -0.15 -3.19
CA HIS A 286 14.14 1.15 -3.37
C HIS A 286 13.28 2.41 -3.10
N LEU A 287 11.95 2.35 -3.06
CA LEU A 287 11.09 3.48 -2.64
C LEU A 287 10.42 3.29 -1.28
N VAL A 288 10.75 2.22 -0.58
CA VAL A 288 10.25 1.92 0.76
C VAL A 288 11.33 2.31 1.75
N PRO A 289 11.13 3.35 2.58
CA PRO A 289 12.07 3.69 3.64
C PRO A 289 12.39 2.48 4.52
N ILE A 290 13.67 2.22 4.79
CA ILE A 290 14.11 1.11 5.65
C ILE A 290 14.82 1.66 6.90
N LEU A 291 14.38 1.22 8.07
CA LEU A 291 15.07 1.43 9.34
C LEU A 291 15.61 0.09 9.83
N VAL A 292 16.89 0.03 10.14
CA VAL A 292 17.55 -1.15 10.73
C VAL A 292 18.02 -0.78 12.12
N ILE A 293 17.75 -1.65 13.09
CA ILE A 293 18.16 -1.52 14.48
C ILE A 293 18.80 -2.84 14.89
N GLY A 294 20.01 -2.80 15.42
CA GLY A 294 20.68 -4.00 15.90
C GLY A 294 21.94 -3.65 16.66
N LYS A 295 22.66 -4.69 17.10
CA LYS A 295 23.81 -4.51 17.96
C LYS A 295 24.98 -3.91 17.18
N LYS A 296 25.73 -3.03 17.83
CA LYS A 296 26.95 -2.47 17.27
C LYS A 296 27.94 -3.57 16.86
N GLY A 297 28.45 -3.50 15.63
CA GLY A 297 29.45 -4.43 15.09
C GLY A 297 28.90 -5.80 14.67
N GLU A 298 27.57 -5.94 14.57
CA GLU A 298 26.95 -7.18 14.10
C GLU A 298 27.13 -7.38 12.59
N GLU A 299 27.67 -8.54 12.19
CA GLU A 299 28.02 -8.84 10.81
C GLU A 299 26.82 -8.76 9.85
N THR A 300 25.63 -9.20 10.30
CA THR A 300 24.40 -9.14 9.50
C THR A 300 23.99 -7.70 9.20
N MET A 301 24.16 -6.77 10.14
CA MET A 301 23.91 -5.35 9.88
C MET A 301 24.87 -4.77 8.84
N ASP A 302 26.16 -5.10 8.94
CA ASP A 302 27.17 -4.63 7.98
C ASP A 302 26.92 -5.18 6.57
N LYS A 303 26.53 -6.45 6.46
CA LYS A 303 26.14 -7.06 5.18
C LYS A 303 24.91 -6.37 4.60
N LEU A 304 23.85 -6.17 5.39
CA LEU A 304 22.65 -5.48 4.94
C LEU A 304 22.97 -4.04 4.50
N LYS A 305 23.79 -3.31 5.27
CA LYS A 305 24.23 -1.96 4.93
C LYS A 305 24.90 -1.93 3.56
N LYS A 306 25.89 -2.81 3.34
CA LYS A 306 26.58 -2.93 2.05
C LYS A 306 25.62 -3.25 0.91
N GLN A 307 24.62 -4.11 1.14
CA GLN A 307 23.60 -4.43 0.14
C GLN A 307 22.70 -3.25 -0.20
N LEU A 308 22.26 -2.49 0.80
CA LEU A 308 21.44 -1.29 0.60
C LEU A 308 22.23 -0.19 -0.13
N GLU A 309 23.51 -0.01 0.21
CA GLU A 309 24.42 0.93 -0.46
C GLU A 309 24.70 0.52 -1.91
N ALA A 310 25.02 -0.76 -2.15
CA ALA A 310 25.24 -1.30 -3.49
C ALA A 310 23.99 -1.21 -4.37
N GLY A 311 22.81 -1.46 -3.77
CA GLY A 311 21.51 -1.28 -4.41
C GLY A 311 21.09 0.18 -4.60
N LYS A 312 21.92 1.15 -4.16
CA LYS A 312 21.65 2.60 -4.20
C LYS A 312 20.30 2.96 -3.57
N HIS A 313 19.99 2.32 -2.44
CA HIS A 313 18.74 2.53 -1.73
C HIS A 313 18.68 3.97 -1.18
N PRO A 314 17.76 4.83 -1.65
CA PRO A 314 17.82 6.26 -1.36
C PRO A 314 17.43 6.64 0.07
N GLN A 315 16.71 5.75 0.78
CA GLN A 315 16.13 6.04 2.09
C GLN A 315 16.31 4.87 3.04
N PHE A 316 17.52 4.70 3.58
CA PHE A 316 17.72 3.78 4.69
C PHE A 316 18.43 4.47 5.87
N LYS A 317 18.18 4.00 7.08
CA LYS A 317 18.83 4.44 8.31
C LYS A 317 19.19 3.22 9.15
N ILE A 318 20.39 3.23 9.73
CA ILE A 318 20.85 2.21 10.68
C ILE A 318 20.98 2.88 12.05
N ILE A 319 20.49 2.19 13.08
CA ILE A 319 20.67 2.54 14.48
C ILE A 319 21.45 1.41 15.13
N GLU A 320 22.68 1.68 15.52
CA GLU A 320 23.43 0.80 16.42
C GLU A 320 22.90 1.00 17.84
N ALA A 321 22.48 -0.08 18.48
CA ALA A 321 21.94 -0.09 19.84
C ALA A 321 22.86 -0.87 20.79
N ASP A 322 22.97 -0.39 22.03
CA ASP A 322 23.77 -1.01 23.08
C ASP A 322 22.94 -1.98 23.98
N GLY A 323 21.61 -2.02 23.80
CA GLY A 323 20.68 -2.85 24.57
C GLY A 323 20.47 -4.26 23.99
N GLU A 324 19.47 -4.96 24.51
CA GLU A 324 19.02 -6.27 23.99
C GLU A 324 17.82 -6.10 23.04
N ALA A 325 17.70 -7.01 22.08
CA ALA A 325 16.52 -7.13 21.24
C ALA A 325 15.26 -7.25 22.12
N PRO A 326 14.17 -6.51 21.81
CA PRO A 326 13.87 -5.84 20.55
C PRO A 326 14.30 -4.37 20.47
N TYR A 327 15.19 -3.91 21.35
CA TYR A 327 15.65 -2.52 21.41
C TYR A 327 14.48 -1.55 21.64
N ALA A 328 13.70 -1.80 22.70
CA ALA A 328 12.49 -1.05 23.03
C ALA A 328 12.77 0.42 23.45
N ASP A 329 13.97 0.66 23.96
CA ASP A 329 14.57 1.97 24.25
C ASP A 329 14.67 2.84 22.98
N GLN A 330 14.89 2.23 21.81
CA GLN A 330 14.99 2.94 20.54
C GLN A 330 13.64 3.42 19.98
N GLY A 331 12.51 3.09 20.61
CA GLY A 331 11.20 3.38 20.03
C GLY A 331 10.89 4.87 19.82
N GLN A 332 11.54 5.81 20.52
CA GLN A 332 11.43 7.23 20.19
C GLN A 332 12.15 7.56 18.86
N ALA A 333 13.33 7.00 18.62
CA ALA A 333 14.04 7.17 17.35
C ALA A 333 13.26 6.56 16.17
N VAL A 334 12.62 5.40 16.39
CA VAL A 334 11.69 4.80 15.40
C VAL A 334 10.52 5.74 15.13
N PHE A 335 9.94 6.33 16.16
CA PHE A 335 8.84 7.29 16.02
C PHE A 335 9.22 8.52 15.21
N GLU A 336 10.36 9.14 15.50
CA GLU A 336 10.85 10.29 14.74
C GLU A 336 11.13 9.93 13.28
N TRP A 337 11.73 8.76 13.02
CA TRP A 337 11.94 8.27 11.65
C TRP A 337 10.61 8.09 10.89
N MET A 338 9.59 7.51 11.53
CA MET A 338 8.27 7.32 10.90
C MET A 338 7.58 8.65 10.52
N LYS A 339 7.90 9.78 11.16
CA LYS A 339 7.32 11.08 10.77
C LYS A 339 7.76 11.51 9.36
N GLY A 340 8.97 11.14 8.95
CA GLY A 340 9.50 11.41 7.61
C GLY A 340 9.26 10.28 6.60
N ALA A 341 9.07 9.05 7.07
CA ALA A 341 8.84 7.89 6.21
C ALA A 341 7.37 7.81 5.76
N ALA A 342 7.13 7.87 4.45
CA ALA A 342 5.83 7.66 3.85
C ALA A 342 5.96 7.02 2.47
N ARG A 343 4.93 6.30 2.06
CA ARG A 343 4.83 5.68 0.75
C ARG A 343 4.74 6.76 -0.34
N ASN A 344 5.53 6.63 -1.39
CA ASN A 344 5.41 7.45 -2.60
C ASN A 344 4.92 6.61 -3.79
N LEU A 345 3.61 6.64 -4.06
CA LEU A 345 3.03 5.94 -5.21
C LEU A 345 3.36 6.62 -6.55
N PHE A 346 3.77 7.89 -6.55
CA PHE A 346 3.97 8.71 -7.74
C PHE A 346 5.42 9.16 -7.90
N ALA A 347 6.36 8.34 -7.41
CA ALA A 347 7.78 8.58 -7.58
C ALA A 347 8.12 8.73 -9.06
N SER A 348 8.95 9.73 -9.38
CA SER A 348 9.40 9.94 -10.76
C SER A 348 10.25 8.79 -11.25
N THR A 349 11.04 8.17 -10.37
CA THR A 349 11.90 7.06 -10.72
C THR A 349 11.41 5.80 -10.01
N VAL A 350 11.24 4.72 -10.76
CA VAL A 350 10.91 3.40 -10.22
C VAL A 350 11.80 2.34 -10.87
N GLN A 351 12.10 1.30 -10.12
CA GLN A 351 12.75 0.08 -10.56
C GLN A 351 11.93 -1.14 -10.12
N LEU A 352 11.78 -2.11 -11.03
CA LEU A 352 11.09 -3.36 -10.78
C LEU A 352 11.93 -4.50 -11.33
N GLN A 353 12.37 -5.37 -10.44
CA GLN A 353 13.00 -6.65 -10.74
C GLN A 353 12.18 -7.71 -9.98
N PRO A 354 11.22 -8.39 -10.63
CA PRO A 354 10.29 -9.28 -9.94
C PRO A 354 11.04 -10.27 -9.07
N PRO A 355 10.67 -10.42 -7.78
CA PRO A 355 11.31 -11.42 -6.95
C PRO A 355 10.80 -12.81 -7.37
N HIS A 356 9.59 -12.88 -7.96
CA HIS A 356 8.94 -14.09 -8.40
C HIS A 356 8.03 -13.78 -9.60
N ASP A 357 7.92 -14.73 -10.55
CA ASP A 357 7.01 -14.71 -11.70
C ASP A 357 5.53 -14.35 -11.41
N LEU A 358 4.99 -14.63 -10.22
CA LEU A 358 3.62 -14.25 -9.87
C LEU A 358 3.49 -12.78 -9.44
N PHE A 359 4.62 -12.13 -9.10
CA PHE A 359 4.68 -10.80 -8.50
C PHE A 359 5.44 -9.83 -9.41
N ARG A 360 4.89 -9.63 -10.61
CA ARG A 360 5.47 -8.79 -11.66
C ARG A 360 4.94 -7.35 -11.66
N LYS A 361 4.41 -6.85 -10.54
CA LYS A 361 3.86 -5.49 -10.42
C LYS A 361 4.47 -4.78 -9.23
N GLY A 362 4.92 -3.54 -9.46
CA GLY A 362 5.37 -2.63 -8.41
C GLY A 362 5.14 -1.19 -8.83
N TYR A 363 4.75 -0.35 -7.89
CA TYR A 363 4.52 1.08 -8.12
C TYR A 363 3.52 1.32 -9.27
N TRP A 364 3.94 2.08 -10.28
CA TRP A 364 3.17 2.38 -11.49
C TRP A 364 3.56 1.53 -12.70
N ILE A 365 4.24 0.39 -12.49
CA ILE A 365 4.70 -0.52 -13.55
C ILE A 365 4.28 -1.96 -13.28
N ARG A 366 4.00 -2.70 -14.36
CA ARG A 366 3.87 -4.16 -14.34
C ARG A 366 4.60 -4.75 -15.53
N ILE A 367 5.41 -5.79 -15.31
CA ILE A 367 5.90 -6.66 -16.37
C ILE A 367 4.79 -7.65 -16.70
N THR A 368 4.24 -7.59 -17.91
CA THR A 368 3.19 -8.52 -18.35
C THR A 368 3.76 -9.75 -19.04
N GLN A 369 4.91 -9.60 -19.70
CA GLN A 369 5.65 -10.69 -20.35
C GLN A 369 7.17 -10.43 -20.27
N GLY A 370 7.93 -11.50 -20.04
CA GLY A 370 9.38 -11.49 -19.86
C GLY A 370 9.84 -12.86 -19.35
N ASP A 371 11.15 -13.08 -19.38
CA ASP A 371 11.76 -14.38 -19.11
C ASP A 371 11.40 -14.92 -17.72
N PHE A 372 11.44 -16.24 -17.56
CA PHE A 372 11.16 -16.87 -16.28
C PHE A 372 12.39 -16.80 -15.38
N LEU A 373 12.17 -16.52 -14.10
CA LEU A 373 13.28 -16.33 -13.15
C LEU A 373 14.08 -17.61 -12.90
N ASN A 374 13.47 -18.79 -13.08
CA ASN A 374 14.12 -20.09 -12.93
C ASN A 374 14.94 -20.52 -14.17
N GLN A 375 14.87 -19.75 -15.26
CA GLN A 375 15.59 -20.00 -16.53
C GLN A 375 16.66 -18.95 -16.81
N THR A 376 16.81 -17.94 -15.95
CA THR A 376 17.73 -16.81 -16.14
C THR A 376 18.75 -16.75 -15.02
N SER A 377 20.00 -16.40 -15.35
CA SER A 377 21.00 -16.04 -14.35
C SER A 377 20.56 -14.77 -13.60
N GLU A 378 21.16 -14.49 -12.43
CA GLU A 378 20.77 -13.31 -11.64
C GLU A 378 20.99 -12.00 -12.41
N GLU A 379 22.06 -11.95 -13.19
CA GLU A 379 22.46 -10.86 -14.08
C GLU A 379 21.51 -10.73 -15.28
N GLU A 380 20.78 -11.77 -15.64
CA GLU A 380 19.82 -11.78 -16.75
C GLU A 380 18.38 -11.71 -16.25
N ARG A 381 18.12 -11.53 -14.96
CA ARG A 381 16.74 -11.45 -14.49
C ARG A 381 15.99 -10.28 -15.15
N PRO A 382 14.71 -10.48 -15.52
CA PRO A 382 13.82 -9.44 -16.00
C PRO A 382 13.86 -8.22 -15.08
N MET A 383 14.14 -7.06 -15.66
CA MET A 383 14.22 -5.81 -14.91
C MET A 383 13.70 -4.66 -15.75
N VAL A 384 12.97 -3.74 -15.10
CA VAL A 384 12.52 -2.49 -15.69
C VAL A 384 12.89 -1.35 -14.75
N LYS A 385 13.62 -0.36 -15.28
CA LYS A 385 13.80 0.94 -14.65
C LYS A 385 13.08 1.98 -15.49
N ALA A 386 12.28 2.83 -14.84
CA ALA A 386 11.59 3.91 -15.52
C ALA A 386 11.74 5.24 -14.80
N VAL A 387 11.81 6.32 -15.58
CA VAL A 387 11.94 7.69 -15.12
C VAL A 387 10.88 8.54 -15.80
N ALA A 388 9.99 9.15 -15.03
CA ALA A 388 8.94 10.06 -15.47
C ALA A 388 9.34 11.53 -15.22
N ASP A 389 9.60 12.23 -16.32
CA ASP A 389 9.86 13.66 -16.38
C ASP A 389 8.57 14.39 -16.78
N ARG A 390 7.91 14.97 -15.78
CA ARG A 390 6.64 15.68 -15.98
C ARG A 390 6.84 16.97 -16.78
N GLU A 391 7.96 17.66 -16.59
CA GLU A 391 8.24 18.95 -17.23
C GLU A 391 8.44 18.78 -18.74
N LYS A 392 9.17 17.74 -19.13
CA LYS A 392 9.35 17.36 -20.55
C LYS A 392 8.20 16.53 -21.11
N ASN A 393 7.20 16.22 -20.28
CA ASN A 393 6.13 15.27 -20.59
C ASN A 393 6.67 13.97 -21.21
N ARG A 394 7.67 13.36 -20.57
CA ARG A 394 8.46 12.25 -21.09
C ARG A 394 8.60 11.13 -20.05
N ILE A 395 8.56 9.88 -20.52
CA ILE A 395 8.93 8.72 -19.72
C ILE A 395 10.06 7.98 -20.44
N GLU A 396 11.13 7.69 -19.71
CA GLU A 396 12.27 6.90 -20.18
C GLU A 396 12.26 5.55 -19.48
N ILE A 397 12.46 4.48 -20.26
CA ILE A 397 12.42 3.10 -19.79
C ILE A 397 13.64 2.36 -20.30
N THR A 398 14.36 1.77 -19.36
CA THR A 398 15.39 0.78 -19.62
C THR A 398 14.88 -0.56 -19.12
N ALA A 399 14.79 -1.54 -20.00
CA ALA A 399 14.28 -2.85 -19.68
C ALA A 399 15.19 -3.94 -20.25
N ARG A 400 15.40 -5.00 -19.46
CA ARG A 400 16.21 -6.18 -19.80
C ARG A 400 15.38 -7.43 -19.60
N ASN A 401 15.39 -8.35 -20.57
CA ASN A 401 14.70 -9.65 -20.51
C ASN A 401 13.20 -9.53 -20.19
N VAL A 402 12.60 -8.50 -20.79
CA VAL A 402 11.19 -8.14 -20.68
C VAL A 402 10.69 -7.91 -22.10
N ASP A 403 9.60 -8.59 -22.47
CA ASP A 403 8.96 -8.43 -23.78
C ASP A 403 7.86 -7.37 -23.74
N GLN A 404 7.13 -7.30 -22.63
CA GLN A 404 5.95 -6.44 -22.52
C GLN A 404 5.78 -5.88 -21.11
N ILE A 405 5.46 -4.59 -21.06
CA ILE A 405 5.16 -3.85 -19.84
C ILE A 405 3.78 -3.22 -19.91
N GLN A 406 3.16 -3.03 -18.74
CA GLN A 406 1.99 -2.19 -18.54
C GLN A 406 2.38 -1.02 -17.62
N LEU A 407 2.11 0.20 -18.09
CA LEU A 407 2.33 1.42 -17.33
C LEU A 407 0.99 1.97 -16.82
N PHE A 408 0.99 2.48 -15.60
CA PHE A 408 -0.16 3.15 -14.98
C PHE A 408 0.14 4.65 -14.91
N PHE A 409 -0.77 5.48 -15.44
CA PHE A 409 -0.52 6.90 -15.61
C PHE A 409 -1.49 7.77 -14.80
N ASN A 410 -0.99 8.92 -14.36
CA ASN A 410 -1.78 10.03 -13.86
C ASN A 410 -1.02 11.35 -14.05
N ASP A 411 -1.70 12.44 -13.71
CA ASP A 411 -1.18 13.80 -13.75
C ASP A 411 -0.23 14.17 -12.60
N ALA A 412 0.34 13.20 -11.89
CA ALA A 412 1.55 13.44 -11.09
C ALA A 412 2.81 13.03 -11.87
N LEU A 413 2.69 12.06 -12.79
CA LEU A 413 3.79 11.51 -13.57
C LEU A 413 3.99 12.25 -14.89
N ILE A 414 2.91 12.45 -15.65
CA ILE A 414 2.91 13.08 -16.98
C ILE A 414 1.65 13.92 -17.19
N ASP A 415 1.69 14.93 -18.06
CA ASP A 415 0.52 15.72 -18.44
C ASP A 415 -0.30 14.98 -19.50
N LEU A 416 -1.40 14.36 -19.06
CA LEU A 416 -2.31 13.59 -19.92
C LEU A 416 -3.25 14.48 -20.76
N SER A 417 -3.13 15.81 -20.69
CA SER A 417 -3.84 16.72 -21.61
C SER A 417 -3.10 16.86 -22.95
N LYS A 418 -1.81 16.52 -22.97
CA LYS A 418 -0.93 16.62 -24.14
C LYS A 418 -0.50 15.23 -24.60
N GLU A 419 0.05 15.19 -25.81
CA GLU A 419 0.86 14.05 -26.23
C GLU A 419 2.14 14.00 -25.37
N PHE A 420 2.57 12.81 -25.00
CA PHE A 420 3.79 12.59 -24.24
C PHE A 420 4.75 11.68 -25.01
N THR A 421 6.03 11.78 -24.67
CA THR A 421 7.08 10.97 -25.29
C THR A 421 7.40 9.79 -24.39
N LEU A 422 7.40 8.59 -24.96
CA LEU A 422 7.84 7.36 -24.29
C LEU A 422 9.10 6.87 -25.00
N VAL A 423 10.18 6.67 -24.26
CA VAL A 423 11.44 6.15 -24.80
C VAL A 423 11.74 4.81 -24.15
N ILE A 424 11.58 3.71 -24.89
CA ILE A 424 11.81 2.35 -24.38
C ILE A 424 13.03 1.78 -25.06
N ASN A 425 14.09 1.52 -24.30
CA ASN A 425 15.38 1.02 -24.82
C ASN A 425 15.87 1.86 -26.01
N GLY A 426 15.86 3.20 -25.85
CA GLY A 426 16.28 4.15 -26.89
C GLY A 426 15.25 4.43 -27.98
N LYS A 427 14.27 3.54 -28.20
CA LYS A 427 13.22 3.75 -29.21
C LYS A 427 12.19 4.76 -28.74
N ILE A 428 12.02 5.83 -29.52
CA ILE A 428 11.07 6.90 -29.24
C ILE A 428 9.68 6.53 -29.79
N GLN A 429 8.66 6.68 -28.96
CA GLN A 429 7.25 6.56 -29.30
C GLN A 429 6.51 7.78 -28.74
N LYS A 430 5.60 8.34 -29.54
CA LYS A 430 4.65 9.35 -29.07
C LYS A 430 3.33 8.68 -28.72
N ASP A 431 2.69 9.12 -27.65
CA ASP A 431 1.41 8.57 -27.21
C ASP A 431 0.53 9.65 -26.58
N LYS A 432 -0.79 9.47 -26.67
CA LYS A 432 -1.80 10.33 -26.05
C LYS A 432 -2.87 9.45 -25.42
N ARG A 433 -3.04 9.60 -24.11
CA ARG A 433 -4.00 8.80 -23.34
C ARG A 433 -5.08 9.67 -22.72
N THR A 434 -6.31 9.18 -22.79
CA THR A 434 -7.46 9.82 -22.12
C THR A 434 -7.59 9.32 -20.70
N ARG A 435 -7.89 10.24 -19.78
CA ARG A 435 -8.20 9.94 -18.37
C ARG A 435 -9.49 9.12 -18.28
N ARG A 436 -9.50 8.01 -17.55
CA ARG A 436 -10.64 7.10 -17.38
C ARG A 436 -11.02 6.97 -15.90
N LEU A 437 -11.99 7.79 -15.47
CA LEU A 437 -12.52 7.81 -14.10
C LEU A 437 -12.88 6.41 -13.58
N LEU A 438 -13.55 5.60 -14.40
CA LEU A 438 -14.05 4.28 -14.00
C LEU A 438 -12.90 3.31 -13.70
N ASN A 439 -11.84 3.33 -14.51
CA ASN A 439 -10.69 2.47 -14.31
C ASN A 439 -9.97 2.81 -13.01
N MET A 440 -9.81 4.11 -12.75
CA MET A 440 -9.22 4.61 -11.51
C MET A 440 -10.07 4.22 -10.29
N ALA A 441 -11.37 4.51 -10.31
CA ALA A 441 -12.26 4.23 -9.19
C ALA A 441 -12.32 2.73 -8.88
N ASN A 442 -12.41 1.88 -9.92
CA ASN A 442 -12.38 0.44 -9.75
C ASN A 442 -11.03 -0.06 -9.21
N SER A 443 -9.91 0.53 -9.65
CA SER A 443 -8.57 0.14 -9.16
C SER A 443 -8.39 0.49 -7.70
N ALA A 444 -8.80 1.70 -7.29
CA ALA A 444 -8.81 2.12 -5.90
C ALA A 444 -9.71 1.20 -5.04
N TYR A 445 -10.91 0.88 -5.53
CA TYR A 445 -11.85 -0.04 -4.89
C TYR A 445 -11.27 -1.43 -4.68
N LEU A 446 -10.80 -2.09 -5.74
CA LEU A 446 -10.29 -3.45 -5.70
C LEU A 446 -9.04 -3.56 -4.81
N ARG A 447 -8.23 -2.50 -4.74
CA ARG A 447 -7.07 -2.46 -3.83
C ARG A 447 -7.40 -2.07 -2.40
N GLY A 448 -8.59 -1.53 -2.14
CA GLY A 448 -8.95 -0.90 -0.87
C GLY A 448 -8.08 0.33 -0.55
N ASP A 449 -7.57 1.01 -1.57
CA ASP A 449 -6.52 2.03 -1.45
C ASP A 449 -6.96 3.33 -2.13
N SER A 450 -7.34 4.33 -1.34
CA SER A 450 -7.86 5.61 -1.82
C SER A 450 -6.80 6.49 -2.48
N ARG A 451 -5.52 6.13 -2.33
CA ARG A 451 -4.39 6.84 -2.92
C ARG A 451 -3.93 6.22 -4.23
N PHE A 452 -4.40 5.02 -4.57
CA PHE A 452 -4.08 4.34 -5.84
C PHE A 452 -4.86 4.94 -7.03
N LEU A 453 -4.53 6.18 -7.38
CA LEU A 453 -5.27 7.02 -8.32
C LEU A 453 -4.54 7.13 -9.68
N PHE A 454 -4.53 6.03 -10.42
CA PHE A 454 -4.08 5.99 -11.81
C PHE A 454 -5.28 6.10 -12.74
N THR A 455 -5.32 7.18 -13.53
CA THR A 455 -6.49 7.50 -14.37
C THR A 455 -6.53 6.68 -15.63
N THR A 456 -5.41 6.13 -16.08
CA THR A 456 -5.34 5.29 -17.27
C THR A 456 -4.14 4.35 -17.20
N SER A 457 -4.10 3.38 -18.09
CA SER A 457 -2.97 2.45 -18.21
C SER A 457 -2.86 2.00 -19.65
N ALA A 458 -1.65 1.66 -20.09
CA ALA A 458 -1.42 1.09 -21.41
C ALA A 458 -0.33 0.03 -21.37
N GLN A 459 -0.42 -0.92 -22.30
CA GLN A 459 0.60 -1.93 -22.54
C GLN A 459 1.50 -1.49 -23.68
N TYR A 460 2.78 -1.79 -23.54
CA TYR A 460 3.83 -1.49 -24.53
C TYR A 460 4.72 -2.70 -24.70
N ASN A 461 5.12 -2.96 -25.94
CA ASN A 461 6.15 -3.91 -26.25
C ASN A 461 7.50 -3.26 -25.97
N VAL A 462 8.42 -4.02 -25.39
CA VAL A 462 9.79 -3.60 -25.13
C VAL A 462 10.63 -4.02 -26.33
N PRO A 463 11.24 -3.06 -27.07
CA PRO A 463 12.18 -3.41 -28.12
C PRO A 463 13.36 -4.16 -27.51
N LYS A 464 13.77 -5.26 -28.14
CA LYS A 464 15.06 -5.88 -27.84
C LYS A 464 16.12 -4.82 -28.13
N GLY A 465 16.97 -4.52 -27.15
CA GLY A 465 18.09 -3.61 -27.39
C GLY A 465 18.95 -4.19 -28.51
N GLU A 466 19.52 -3.34 -29.36
CA GLU A 466 20.64 -3.76 -30.21
C GLU A 466 21.73 -4.24 -29.24
N THR A 467 21.90 -5.56 -29.14
CA THR A 467 23.00 -6.15 -28.40
C THR A 467 24.28 -5.59 -28.99
N SER A 468 25.15 -5.03 -28.15
CA SER A 468 26.40 -4.37 -28.54
C SER A 468 27.43 -5.30 -29.19
N GLU A 469 27.04 -6.51 -29.60
CA GLU A 469 27.88 -7.48 -30.30
C GLU A 469 27.94 -7.24 -31.82
N ASP A 470 27.11 -6.34 -32.37
CA ASP A 470 27.12 -5.97 -33.80
C ASP A 470 27.81 -4.61 -34.09
N LYS A 471 28.66 -4.11 -33.19
CA LYS A 471 29.54 -2.93 -33.42
C LYS A 471 30.97 -3.26 -33.05
#